data_AF-A0A150HZ63-F1
#
_entry.id   AF-A0A150HZ63-F1
#
_cell.length_a   1.000
_cell.length_b   1.000
_cell.length_c   1.000
_cell.angle_alpha   90.00
_cell.angle_beta   90.00
_cell.angle_gamma   90.00
#
_symmetry.space_group_name_H-M   'P 1'
#
loop_
_entity.id
_entity.type
_entity.pdbx_description
1 polymer ?
#
loop_
_entity_poly.entity_id
_entity_poly.type
_entity_poly.pdbx_seq_one_letter_code
_entity_poly.pdbx_strand_id
1 'polypeptide(L)'
;MKIAYVVAECRPSNDEDNYADINIGDDSYIFCSIEPILDTGNWKKNIEAAILIGIDIERTNPSHKHVTLHAESILKLCKSIQGEVLNL
;
A
#
# COMPACT_ATOMS: atom_id res chain seq x y z
N MET A 1 -8.02 -13.98 9.66
CA MET A 1 -6.58 -14.15 9.35
C MET A 1 -5.89 -12.83 9.65
N LYS A 2 -4.66 -12.84 10.21
CA LYS A 2 -3.91 -11.61 10.44
C LYS A 2 -3.12 -11.25 9.18
N ILE A 3 -3.19 -9.99 8.77
CA ILE A 3 -2.43 -9.43 7.64
C ILE A 3 -1.19 -8.75 8.23
N ALA A 4 -0.02 -8.99 7.64
CA ALA A 4 1.22 -8.32 8.01
C ALA A 4 1.45 -7.06 7.16
N TYR A 5 1.25 -7.18 5.84
CA TYR A 5 1.43 -6.09 4.90
C TYR A 5 0.30 -6.07 3.87
N VAL A 6 0.08 -4.92 3.25
CA VAL A 6 -0.62 -4.83 1.97
C VAL A 6 0.33 -4.20 0.94
N VAL A 7 0.22 -4.63 -0.30
CA VAL A 7 0.91 -4.02 -1.44
C VAL A 7 -0.15 -3.47 -2.38
N ALA A 8 -0.18 -2.16 -2.56
CA ALA A 8 -1.10 -1.51 -3.49
C ALA A 8 -0.38 -1.19 -4.80
N GLU A 9 -0.91 -1.65 -5.93
CA GLU A 9 -0.51 -1.17 -7.25
C GLU A 9 -1.14 0.19 -7.52
N CYS A 10 -0.31 1.15 -7.93
CA CYS A 10 -0.67 2.55 -8.06
C CYS A 10 -0.42 3.01 -9.50
N ARG A 11 -1.48 3.23 -10.28
CA ARG A 11 -1.32 3.91 -11.56
C ARG A 11 -1.26 5.43 -11.35
N PRO A 12 -0.49 6.19 -12.14
CA PRO A 12 -0.59 7.64 -12.15
C PRO A 12 -2.03 8.08 -12.43
N SER A 13 -2.51 9.06 -11.66
CA SER A 13 -3.78 9.74 -11.93
C SER A 13 -3.57 10.78 -13.02
N ASN A 14 -4.56 10.96 -13.89
CA ASN A 14 -4.55 11.96 -14.95
C ASN A 14 -5.67 12.99 -14.77
N ASP A 15 -5.65 14.06 -15.57
CA ASP A 15 -6.63 15.16 -15.46
C ASP A 15 -8.09 14.71 -15.70
N GLU A 16 -8.30 13.58 -16.37
CA GLU A 16 -9.64 13.05 -16.63
C GLU A 16 -10.22 12.32 -15.40
N ASP A 17 -9.37 11.75 -14.55
CA ASP A 17 -9.78 10.97 -13.40
C ASP A 17 -10.51 11.83 -12.35
N ASN A 18 -10.18 13.12 -12.23
CA ASN A 18 -10.73 14.06 -11.23
C ASN A 18 -10.67 13.54 -9.77
N TYR A 19 -9.83 12.54 -9.50
CA TYR A 19 -9.75 11.80 -8.25
C TYR A 19 -8.35 11.20 -8.06
N ALA A 20 -7.93 11.03 -6.81
CA ALA A 20 -6.73 10.30 -6.44
C ALA A 20 -6.97 9.57 -5.12
N ASP A 21 -6.46 8.34 -5.00
CA ASP A 21 -6.48 7.59 -3.74
C ASP A 21 -5.36 8.03 -2.81
N ILE A 22 -4.20 8.39 -3.37
CA ILE A 22 -3.03 8.83 -2.62
C ILE A 22 -2.20 9.83 -3.41
N ASN A 23 -1.60 10.78 -2.69
CA ASN A 23 -0.57 11.66 -3.22
C ASN A 23 0.78 11.33 -2.57
N ILE A 24 1.84 11.28 -3.38
CA ILE A 24 3.22 11.06 -2.92
C ILE A 24 4.06 12.22 -3.47
N GLY A 25 4.40 13.17 -2.60
CA GLY A 25 4.95 14.45 -3.05
C GLY A 25 3.91 15.23 -3.87
N ASP A 26 4.29 15.67 -5.06
CA ASP A 26 3.42 16.38 -5.99
C ASP A 26 2.68 15.44 -6.97
N ASP A 27 2.98 14.14 -6.93
CA ASP A 27 2.39 13.14 -7.82
C ASP A 27 1.13 12.50 -7.19
N SER A 28 0.11 12.27 -8.02
CA SER A 28 -1.18 11.69 -7.61
C SER A 28 -1.37 10.30 -8.23
N TYR A 29 -1.92 9.36 -7.47
CA TYR A 29 -2.10 7.97 -7.90
C TYR A 29 -3.48 7.41 -7.55
N ILE A 30 -3.90 6.43 -8.34
CA ILE A 30 -5.11 5.62 -8.12
C ILE A 30 -4.71 4.17 -7.89
N PHE A 31 -5.34 3.51 -6.93
CA PHE A 31 -5.12 2.11 -6.60
C PHE A 31 -5.83 1.20 -7.60
N CYS A 32 -5.05 0.37 -8.31
CA CYS A 32 -5.57 -0.61 -9.27
C CYS A 32 -5.86 -1.95 -8.59
N SER A 33 -4.96 -2.39 -7.71
CA SER A 33 -5.04 -3.66 -6.99
C SER A 33 -4.44 -3.50 -5.60
N ILE A 34 -4.93 -4.29 -4.63
CA ILE A 34 -4.42 -4.32 -3.26
C ILE A 34 -4.25 -5.77 -2.85
N GLU A 35 -3.00 -6.19 -2.72
CA GLU A 35 -2.64 -7.57 -2.40
C GLU A 35 -2.29 -7.72 -0.91
N PRO A 36 -3.06 -8.50 -0.14
CA PRO A 36 -2.78 -8.72 1.27
C PRO A 36 -1.70 -9.80 1.46
N ILE A 37 -0.72 -9.50 2.29
CA ILE A 37 0.29 -10.46 2.76
C ILE A 37 -0.10 -10.97 4.14
N LEU A 38 -0.32 -12.28 4.23
CA LEU A 38 -0.67 -12.93 5.49
C LEU A 38 0.49 -12.91 6.48
N ASP A 39 0.16 -12.73 7.76
CA ASP A 39 1.14 -12.84 8.82
C ASP A 39 1.47 -14.32 9.09
N THR A 40 2.68 -14.73 8.73
CA THR A 40 3.20 -16.08 8.97
C THR A 40 3.89 -16.26 10.33
N GLY A 41 3.98 -15.20 11.15
CA GLY A 41 4.81 -15.16 12.36
C GLY A 41 6.31 -15.00 12.08
N ASN A 42 6.73 -14.94 10.81
CA ASN A 42 8.09 -14.64 10.39
C ASN A 42 8.11 -13.33 9.61
N TRP A 43 8.52 -12.25 10.29
CA TRP A 43 8.52 -10.91 9.72
C TRP A 43 9.35 -10.80 8.43
N LYS A 44 10.46 -11.54 8.34
CA LYS A 44 11.35 -11.53 7.17
C LYS A 44 10.66 -12.14 5.95
N LYS A 45 9.98 -13.28 6.13
CA LYS A 45 9.19 -13.90 5.05
C LYS A 45 8.05 -13.01 4.59
N ASN A 46 7.38 -12.33 5.52
CA ASN A 46 6.26 -11.45 5.20
C ASN A 46 6.72 -10.25 4.35
N ILE A 47 7.82 -9.57 4.71
CA ILE A 47 8.32 -8.44 3.93
C ILE A 47 8.95 -8.89 2.60
N GLU A 48 9.64 -10.03 2.55
CA GLU A 48 10.15 -10.61 1.30
C GLU A 48 9.00 -10.87 0.31
N ALA A 49 7.89 -11.45 0.77
CA ALA A 49 6.71 -11.66 -0.07
C ALA A 49 6.14 -10.33 -0.62
N ALA A 50 6.05 -9.30 0.23
CA ALA A 50 5.59 -7.97 -0.20
C ALA A 50 6.50 -7.35 -1.27
N ILE A 51 7.82 -7.45 -1.10
CA ILE A 51 8.82 -6.97 -2.07
C ILE A 51 8.66 -7.68 -3.41
N LEU A 52 8.47 -9.00 -3.41
CA LEU A 52 8.31 -9.78 -4.64
C LEU A 52 7.07 -9.34 -5.43
N ILE A 53 5.95 -9.03 -4.76
CA ILE A 53 4.77 -8.47 -5.43
C ILE A 53 5.06 -7.09 -6.01
N GLY A 54 5.75 -6.22 -5.27
CA GLY A 54 6.17 -4.90 -5.78
C GLY A 54 7.00 -4.99 -7.05
N ILE A 55 7.98 -5.91 -7.07
CA ILE A 55 8.79 -6.19 -8.27
C ILE A 55 7.93 -6.68 -9.43
N ASP A 56 6.95 -7.54 -9.17
CA ASP A 56 6.07 -8.08 -10.22
C ASP A 56 5.19 -7.00 -10.86
N ILE A 57 4.67 -6.08 -10.04
CA ILE A 57 3.94 -4.89 -10.50
C ILE A 57 4.82 -4.04 -11.42
N GLU A 58 6.03 -3.68 -10.98
CA GLU A 58 6.95 -2.85 -11.77
C GLU A 58 7.35 -3.49 -13.10
N ARG A 59 7.46 -4.83 -13.14
CA ARG A 59 7.77 -5.58 -14.36
C ARG A 59 6.58 -5.68 -15.31
N THR A 60 5.37 -5.83 -14.77
CA THR A 60 4.15 -6.01 -15.56
C THR A 60 3.63 -4.67 -16.10
N ASN A 61 3.68 -3.62 -15.27
CA ASN A 61 3.22 -2.27 -15.59
C ASN A 61 4.29 -1.23 -15.24
N PRO A 62 5.28 -0.97 -16.12
CA PRO A 62 6.43 -0.12 -15.81
C PRO A 62 6.13 1.35 -15.47
N SER A 63 4.96 1.87 -15.90
CA SER A 63 4.49 3.21 -15.55
C SER A 63 3.81 3.28 -14.20
N HIS A 64 3.40 2.14 -13.64
CA HIS A 64 2.79 2.07 -12.32
C HIS A 64 3.87 2.10 -11.23
N LYS A 65 3.43 2.45 -10.03
CA LYS A 65 4.20 2.36 -8.79
C LYS A 65 3.56 1.34 -7.88
N HIS A 66 4.23 1.03 -6.78
CA HIS A 66 3.63 0.24 -5.71
C HIS A 66 3.88 0.90 -4.36
N VAL A 67 2.96 0.69 -3.42
CA VAL A 67 3.10 1.13 -2.03
C VAL A 67 2.91 -0.08 -1.13
N THR A 68 3.93 -0.37 -0.31
CA THR A 68 3.90 -1.45 0.68
C THR A 68 3.67 -0.87 2.07
N LEU A 69 2.59 -1.27 2.75
CA LEU A 69 2.23 -0.76 4.07
C LEU A 69 2.09 -1.89 5.07
N HIS A 70 2.72 -1.73 6.25
CA HIS A 70 2.52 -2.63 7.37
C HIS A 70 1.14 -2.43 7.99
N ALA A 71 0.46 -3.50 8.39
CA ALA A 71 -0.91 -3.46 8.89
C ALA A 71 -1.07 -2.55 10.12
N GLU A 72 -0.08 -2.51 11.02
CA GLU A 72 -0.13 -1.59 12.17
C GLU A 72 -0.02 -0.12 11.77
N SER A 73 0.75 0.20 10.72
CA SER A 73 0.84 1.57 10.22
C SER A 73 -0.48 2.02 9.61
N ILE A 74 -1.15 1.13 8.86
CA ILE A 74 -2.49 1.40 8.30
C ILE A 74 -3.48 1.64 9.45
N LEU A 75 -3.46 0.78 10.47
CA LEU A 75 -4.34 0.93 11.62
C LEU A 75 -4.13 2.28 12.32
N LYS A 76 -2.87 2.71 12.50
CA LYS A 76 -2.55 4.04 13.04
C LYS A 76 -3.17 5.16 12.19
N LEU A 77 -3.07 5.09 10.87
CA LEU A 77 -3.66 6.07 9.97
C LEU A 77 -5.20 6.09 10.08
N CYS A 78 -5.85 4.92 10.05
CA CYS A 78 -7.30 4.81 10.18
C CYS A 78 -7.81 5.41 11.50
N LYS A 79 -7.13 5.10 12.61
CA LYS A 79 -7.46 5.65 13.92
C LYS A 79 -7.31 7.16 13.98
N SER A 80 -6.23 7.71 13.42
CA SER A 80 -6.05 9.15 13.32
C SER A 80 -7.15 9.84 12.51
N ILE A 81 -7.57 9.26 11.39
CA ILE A 81 -8.69 9.77 10.57
C ILE A 81 -9.99 9.80 11.39
N GLN A 82 -10.18 8.82 12.27
CA GLN A 82 -11.34 8.72 13.16
C GLN A 82 -11.24 9.62 14.40
N GLY A 83 -10.13 10.35 14.59
CA GLY A 83 -9.90 11.19 15.76
C GLY A 83 -9.57 10.41 17.03
N GLU A 84 -9.16 9.14 16.92
CA GLU A 84 -8.70 8.36 18.08
C GLU A 84 -7.29 8.80 18.50
N VAL A 85 -7.04 8.86 19.82
CA VAL A 85 -5.71 9.12 20.35
C VAL A 85 -4.81 7.91 20.08
N LEU A 86 -3.74 8.12 19.32
CA LEU A 86 -2.67 7.14 19.19
C LEU A 86 -1.82 7.16 20.46
N ASN A 87 -1.89 6.11 21.27
CA ASN A 87 -0.88 5.86 22.29
C ASN A 87 0.39 5.39 21.58
N LEU A 88 1.24 6.35 21.18
CA LEU A 88 2.53 6.15 20.53
C LEU A 88 3.60 5.73 21.54
#